data_AF-A0A966U7U3-F1
#
_entry.id   AF-A0A966U7U3-F1
#
_cell.length_a   1.000
_cell.length_b   1.000
_cell.length_c   1.000
_cell.angle_alpha   90.00
_cell.angle_beta   90.00
_cell.angle_gamma   90.00
#
_symmetry.space_group_name_H-M   'P 1'
#
loop_
_entity.id
_entity.type
_entity.pdbx_description
1 polymer ?
#
loop_
_entity_poly.entity_id
_entity_poly.type
_entity_poly.pdbx_seq_one_letter_code
_entity_poly.pdbx_strand_id
1 'polypeptide(L)'
;MPVLDLMSGFIAELRSAGLPVSLTENLDAMEAVKEIPIEDRDAFKYALGATLVKSNAHWRAFETIFEVYFSLRGPEYDITDATSDADAEMWREQQEQRQGDGKGQSGGSMDSLTPEEIAQMLMSALMNGDQAMMRALARQAVQRFAGMEPGRPVGGTYYLYRTLRNLDLDNMLEKLMKANKDLAEEELTPLEERLERDEFETRIEQFKQEVEAEIRRRLVADRGAEAMAKTLRKPLPEDVDFMHASRDEMQNLKKALQPLTRKLAARLARKRRHGRRGPLDFRNTVRHSLSYGGVPADPKFKYPRPA
;
A
#
# COMPACT_ATOMS: atom_id res chain seq x y z
N MET A 1 -2.56 -13.43 29.56
CA MET A 1 -3.85 -13.23 28.83
C MET A 1 -4.24 -14.54 28.17
N PRO A 2 -5.50 -14.99 28.19
CA PRO A 2 -5.86 -16.25 27.53
C PRO A 2 -5.68 -16.12 26.01
N VAL A 3 -5.15 -17.16 25.37
CA VAL A 3 -4.90 -17.23 23.91
C VAL A 3 -6.15 -16.86 23.09
N LEU A 4 -7.33 -17.12 23.62
CA LEU A 4 -8.62 -16.74 23.04
C LEU A 4 -8.80 -15.22 22.90
N ASP A 5 -8.35 -14.43 23.87
CA ASP A 5 -8.46 -12.96 23.82
C ASP A 5 -7.50 -12.38 22.76
N LEU A 6 -6.28 -12.93 22.69
CA LEU A 6 -5.29 -12.59 21.67
C LEU A 6 -5.85 -12.83 20.25
N MET A 7 -6.48 -13.98 20.05
CA MET A 7 -7.02 -14.39 18.78
C MET A 7 -8.29 -13.64 18.38
N SER A 8 -9.20 -13.42 19.34
CA SER A 8 -10.40 -12.61 19.10
C SER A 8 -10.05 -11.17 18.70
N GLY A 9 -9.03 -10.59 19.34
CA GLY A 9 -8.53 -9.28 18.99
C GLY A 9 -7.88 -9.26 17.61
N PHE A 10 -7.13 -10.30 17.22
CA PHE A 10 -6.48 -10.36 15.91
C PHE A 10 -7.54 -10.43 14.79
N ILE A 11 -8.61 -11.19 15.02
CA ILE A 11 -9.71 -11.33 14.06
C ILE A 11 -10.52 -10.05 13.95
N ALA A 12 -10.74 -9.35 15.07
CA ALA A 12 -11.34 -8.01 15.03
C ALA A 12 -10.48 -7.04 14.20
N GLU A 13 -9.15 -7.14 14.33
CA GLU A 13 -8.22 -6.33 13.57
C GLU A 13 -8.26 -6.62 12.06
N LEU A 14 -8.22 -7.89 11.67
CA LEU A 14 -8.37 -8.30 10.27
C LEU A 14 -9.70 -7.79 9.67
N ARG A 15 -10.81 -7.94 10.39
CA ARG A 15 -12.13 -7.44 9.94
C ARG A 15 -12.16 -5.92 9.78
N SER A 16 -11.57 -5.20 10.72
CA SER A 16 -11.49 -3.74 10.67
C SER A 16 -10.58 -3.22 9.56
N ALA A 17 -9.63 -4.04 9.09
CA ALA A 17 -8.85 -3.80 7.89
C ALA A 17 -9.53 -4.26 6.58
N GLY A 18 -10.79 -4.67 6.67
CA GLY A 18 -11.63 -5.08 5.55
C GLY A 18 -11.59 -6.59 5.26
N LEU A 19 -10.71 -7.38 5.87
CA LEU A 19 -10.61 -8.81 5.55
C LEU A 19 -11.92 -9.52 5.96
N PRO A 20 -12.61 -10.19 5.02
CA PRO A 20 -13.86 -10.86 5.32
C PRO A 20 -13.57 -12.18 6.04
N VAL A 21 -13.41 -12.10 7.36
CA VAL A 21 -13.24 -13.27 8.23
C VAL A 21 -14.57 -13.65 8.88
N SER A 22 -15.13 -14.76 8.45
CA SER A 22 -16.35 -15.37 8.99
C SER A 22 -16.14 -16.00 10.37
N LEU A 23 -17.25 -16.33 11.05
CA LEU A 23 -17.19 -17.06 12.31
C LEU A 23 -16.63 -18.48 12.13
N THR A 24 -16.93 -19.13 11.00
CA THR A 24 -16.41 -20.47 10.68
C THR A 24 -14.89 -20.45 10.49
N GLU A 25 -14.35 -19.44 9.81
CA GLU A 25 -12.89 -19.32 9.62
C GLU A 25 -12.17 -19.02 10.93
N ASN A 26 -12.80 -18.26 11.84
CA ASN A 26 -12.29 -18.09 13.20
C ASN A 26 -12.18 -19.44 13.92
N LEU A 27 -13.25 -20.25 13.89
CA LEU A 27 -13.24 -21.58 14.52
C LEU A 27 -12.18 -22.50 13.89
N ASP A 28 -12.04 -22.50 12.56
CA ASP A 28 -11.02 -23.27 11.85
C ASP A 28 -9.60 -22.83 12.25
N ALA A 29 -9.37 -21.53 12.39
CA ALA A 29 -8.10 -20.98 12.85
C ALA A 29 -7.80 -21.39 14.30
N MET A 30 -8.81 -21.40 15.17
CA MET A 30 -8.67 -21.87 16.56
C MET A 30 -8.36 -23.35 16.65
N GLU A 31 -8.86 -24.16 15.72
CA GLU A 31 -8.50 -25.57 15.66
C GLU A 31 -7.08 -25.76 15.12
N ALA A 32 -6.73 -25.06 14.04
CA ALA A 32 -5.41 -25.16 13.43
C ALA A 32 -4.28 -24.74 14.39
N VAL A 33 -4.49 -23.69 15.19
CA VAL A 33 -3.50 -23.20 16.16
C VAL A 33 -3.18 -24.23 17.26
N LYS A 34 -4.10 -25.16 17.59
CA LYS A 34 -3.85 -26.21 18.58
C LYS A 34 -2.80 -27.22 18.13
N GLU A 35 -2.65 -27.40 16.83
CA GLU A 35 -1.79 -28.43 16.22
C GLU A 35 -0.40 -27.87 15.86
N ILE A 36 -0.13 -26.61 16.18
CA ILE A 36 1.06 -25.90 15.71
C ILE A 36 1.92 -25.52 16.90
N PRO A 37 3.25 -25.69 16.81
CA PRO A 37 4.16 -25.16 17.81
C PRO A 37 4.00 -23.64 17.83
N ILE A 38 3.43 -23.09 18.91
CA ILE A 38 3.22 -21.64 19.06
C ILE A 38 4.56 -20.91 19.04
N GLU A 39 5.64 -21.62 19.34
CA GLU A 39 7.02 -21.15 19.27
C GLU A 39 7.52 -20.92 17.83
N ASP A 40 6.92 -21.59 16.85
CA ASP A 40 7.26 -21.38 15.44
C ASP A 40 6.36 -20.28 14.85
N ARG A 41 6.89 -19.06 14.87
CA ARG A 41 6.20 -17.86 14.39
C ARG A 41 5.77 -17.97 12.93
N ASP A 42 6.59 -18.60 12.09
CA ASP A 42 6.28 -18.77 10.67
C ASP A 42 5.18 -19.81 10.49
N ALA A 43 5.28 -20.97 11.15
CA ALA A 43 4.23 -21.99 11.13
C ALA A 43 2.88 -21.42 11.62
N PHE A 44 2.91 -20.62 12.69
CA PHE A 44 1.74 -19.91 13.22
C PHE A 44 1.15 -18.92 12.21
N LYS A 45 2.00 -18.08 11.57
CA LYS A 45 1.56 -17.15 10.52
C LYS A 45 0.90 -17.88 9.36
N TYR A 46 1.54 -18.93 8.86
CA TYR A 46 1.05 -19.65 7.68
C TYR A 46 -0.24 -20.41 7.93
N ALA A 47 -0.46 -20.95 9.12
CA ALA A 47 -1.70 -21.63 9.44
C ALA A 47 -2.89 -20.69 9.65
N LEU A 48 -2.66 -19.55 10.31
CA LEU A 48 -3.65 -18.48 10.37
C LEU A 48 -3.95 -17.97 8.97
N GLY A 49 -2.92 -17.81 8.12
CA GLY A 49 -3.10 -17.45 6.72
C GLY A 49 -3.94 -18.47 5.94
N ALA A 50 -3.65 -19.76 6.09
CA ALA A 50 -4.35 -20.84 5.40
C ALA A 50 -5.84 -20.96 5.80
N THR A 51 -6.16 -20.66 7.06
CA THR A 51 -7.53 -20.74 7.58
C THR A 51 -8.32 -19.46 7.32
N LEU A 52 -7.71 -18.29 7.48
CA LEU A 52 -8.37 -16.98 7.44
C LEU A 52 -8.35 -16.28 6.07
N VAL A 53 -7.44 -16.64 5.16
CA VAL A 53 -7.27 -15.94 3.86
C VAL A 53 -7.83 -16.78 2.70
N LYS A 54 -8.99 -16.38 2.15
CA LYS A 54 -9.63 -17.06 1.00
C LYS A 54 -9.27 -16.49 -0.37
N SER A 55 -8.59 -15.35 -0.39
CA SER A 55 -8.20 -14.66 -1.62
C SER A 55 -6.73 -14.28 -1.55
N ASN A 56 -5.95 -14.68 -2.56
CA ASN A 56 -4.54 -14.31 -2.67
C ASN A 56 -4.33 -12.78 -2.65
N ALA A 57 -5.33 -12.01 -3.09
CA ALA A 57 -5.27 -10.55 -3.05
C ALA A 57 -5.21 -9.99 -1.61
N HIS A 58 -5.69 -10.75 -0.62
CA HIS A 58 -5.75 -10.35 0.79
C HIS A 58 -4.49 -10.82 1.56
N TRP A 59 -3.65 -11.64 0.94
CA TRP A 59 -2.44 -12.21 1.57
C TRP A 59 -1.50 -11.11 2.08
N ARG A 60 -1.20 -10.11 1.25
CA ARG A 60 -0.32 -8.99 1.64
C ARG A 60 -0.89 -8.14 2.79
N ALA A 61 -2.20 -7.95 2.82
CA ALA A 61 -2.86 -7.22 3.88
C ALA A 61 -2.82 -8.02 5.19
N PHE A 62 -3.16 -9.32 5.13
CA PHE A 62 -3.04 -10.25 6.25
C PHE A 62 -1.61 -10.26 6.82
N GLU A 63 -0.60 -10.42 5.98
CA GLU A 63 0.80 -10.47 6.41
C GLU A 63 1.20 -9.17 7.11
N THR A 64 0.86 -8.02 6.52
CA THR A 64 1.15 -6.72 7.15
C THR A 64 0.48 -6.59 8.52
N ILE A 65 -0.78 -6.99 8.64
CA ILE A 65 -1.54 -6.90 9.90
C ILE A 65 -0.98 -7.88 10.93
N PHE A 66 -0.62 -9.09 10.52
CA PHE A 66 0.02 -10.09 11.37
C PHE A 66 1.33 -9.55 11.95
N GLU A 67 2.24 -9.07 11.10
CA GLU A 67 3.52 -8.52 11.53
C GLU A 67 3.32 -7.37 12.53
N VAL A 68 2.43 -6.43 12.22
CA VAL A 68 2.15 -5.27 13.10
C VAL A 68 1.49 -5.69 14.42
N TYR A 69 0.50 -6.57 14.38
CA TYR A 69 -0.29 -6.95 15.54
C TYR A 69 0.51 -7.74 16.59
N PHE A 70 1.34 -8.67 16.13
CA PHE A 70 2.14 -9.51 17.01
C PHE A 70 3.48 -8.86 17.40
N SER A 71 4.01 -7.89 16.64
CA SER A 71 5.21 -7.13 17.04
C SER A 71 4.95 -6.04 18.08
N LEU A 72 3.77 -5.41 18.10
CA LEU A 72 3.46 -4.31 19.03
C LEU A 72 3.15 -4.76 20.49
N ARG A 73 3.01 -6.06 20.75
CA ARG A 73 2.52 -6.58 22.04
C ARG A 73 3.59 -7.11 22.99
N GLY A 74 4.87 -6.88 22.68
CA GLY A 74 5.97 -6.96 23.64
C GLY A 74 6.56 -8.36 23.88
N PRO A 75 7.64 -8.43 24.69
CA PRO A 75 8.54 -9.57 24.76
C PRO A 75 7.97 -10.82 25.44
N GLU A 76 6.81 -10.71 26.10
CA GLU A 76 6.09 -11.89 26.64
C GLU A 76 5.58 -12.84 25.53
N TYR A 77 5.67 -12.41 24.27
CA TYR A 77 5.38 -13.19 23.07
C TYR A 77 6.52 -13.13 22.04
N ASP A 78 7.70 -12.65 22.44
CA ASP A 78 8.92 -12.82 21.65
C ASP A 78 9.31 -14.28 21.73
N ILE A 79 9.39 -14.96 20.58
CA ILE A 79 9.95 -16.31 20.50
C ILE A 79 11.42 -16.26 20.05
N THR A 80 12.05 -15.09 20.17
CA THR A 80 13.47 -14.93 19.93
C THR A 80 14.13 -14.38 21.17
N ASP A 81 14.92 -15.24 21.81
CA ASP A 81 15.82 -14.89 22.88
C ASP A 81 17.01 -14.10 22.33
N ALA A 82 17.37 -13.04 23.06
CA ALA A 82 18.60 -12.26 23.03
C ALA A 82 19.06 -11.61 21.70
N THR A 83 18.76 -10.31 21.50
CA THR A 83 19.72 -9.27 21.04
C THR A 83 19.16 -7.84 20.92
N SER A 84 18.15 -7.42 21.69
CA SER A 84 17.58 -6.07 21.50
C SER A 84 17.20 -5.31 22.78
N ASP A 85 17.70 -5.71 23.96
CA ASP A 85 17.51 -4.91 25.18
C ASP A 85 18.32 -3.60 25.18
N ALA A 86 19.36 -3.49 24.36
CA ALA A 86 20.18 -2.26 24.28
C ALA A 86 19.51 -1.13 23.49
N ASP A 87 18.58 -1.45 22.58
CA ASP A 87 17.95 -0.43 21.74
C ASP A 87 16.77 0.20 22.46
N ALA A 88 15.84 -0.58 23.03
CA ALA A 88 14.60 -0.05 23.59
C ALA A 88 14.79 0.97 24.74
N GLU A 89 15.84 0.82 25.56
CA GLU A 89 16.20 1.81 26.59
C GLU A 89 16.83 3.08 25.99
N MET A 90 17.63 2.96 24.93
CA MET A 90 18.26 4.09 24.23
C MET A 90 17.23 5.00 23.55
N TRP A 91 16.13 4.45 23.03
CA TRP A 91 15.05 5.23 22.42
C TRP A 91 14.17 5.97 23.45
N ARG A 92 14.09 5.50 24.71
CA ARG A 92 13.40 6.18 25.81
C ARG A 92 14.24 7.28 26.44
N GLU A 93 15.52 7.02 26.72
CA GLU A 93 16.44 8.05 27.24
C GLU A 93 16.64 9.22 26.25
N GLN A 94 16.63 8.94 24.93
CA GLN A 94 16.81 9.98 23.91
C GLN A 94 15.53 10.84 23.69
N GLN A 95 14.35 10.36 24.12
CA GLN A 95 13.12 11.15 24.12
C GLN A 95 12.97 12.04 25.37
N GLU A 96 13.47 11.60 26.52
CA GLU A 96 13.46 12.41 27.76
C GLU A 96 14.52 13.52 27.73
N GLN A 97 15.67 13.32 27.08
CA GLN A 97 16.69 14.38 26.92
C GLN A 97 16.39 15.42 25.82
N ARG A 98 15.37 15.21 24.97
CA ARG A 98 14.96 16.19 23.93
C ARG A 98 13.79 17.08 24.33
N GLN A 99 13.21 16.86 25.51
CA GLN A 99 12.24 17.76 26.16
C GLN A 99 12.92 18.67 27.20
N GLY A 100 14.12 19.15 26.88
CA GLY A 100 14.81 20.14 27.68
C GLY A 100 15.75 20.93 26.77
N ASP A 101 15.42 22.20 26.56
CA ASP A 101 16.19 23.20 25.83
C ASP A 101 16.35 23.02 24.31
N GLY A 102 15.82 23.99 23.57
CA GLY A 102 15.98 24.03 22.12
C GLY A 102 15.24 25.15 21.38
N LYS A 103 15.01 26.32 22.00
CA LYS A 103 14.88 27.56 21.22
C LYS A 103 16.25 27.86 20.63
N GLY A 104 16.54 27.35 19.43
CA GLY A 104 17.85 27.43 18.81
C GLY A 104 17.80 27.41 17.28
N GLN A 105 17.35 28.51 16.70
CA GLN A 105 18.02 29.20 15.59
C GLN A 105 18.81 28.33 14.58
N SER A 106 18.13 27.70 13.63
CA SER A 106 18.74 27.17 12.39
C SER A 106 17.73 27.13 11.23
N GLY A 107 17.03 28.23 10.98
CA GLY A 107 15.98 28.33 9.96
C GLY A 107 16.31 29.19 8.73
N GLY A 108 17.56 29.64 8.55
CA GLY A 108 17.85 30.77 7.66
C GLY A 108 18.26 30.45 6.21
N SER A 109 18.82 29.28 5.91
CA SER A 109 19.52 29.09 4.61
C SER A 109 18.86 28.12 3.63
N MET A 110 17.98 27.22 4.10
CA MET A 110 17.33 26.23 3.23
C MET A 110 15.96 26.70 2.71
N ASP A 111 15.34 27.68 3.38
CA ASP A 111 13.99 28.15 3.06
C ASP A 111 13.93 29.05 1.82
N SER A 112 15.07 29.65 1.45
CA SER A 112 15.23 30.48 0.26
C SER A 112 15.56 29.70 -1.02
N LEU A 113 15.80 28.38 -0.93
CA LEU A 113 16.24 27.60 -2.07
C LEU A 113 15.15 27.45 -3.14
N THR A 114 15.57 27.54 -4.41
CA THR A 114 14.70 27.22 -5.55
C THR A 114 14.49 25.71 -5.68
N PRO A 115 13.39 25.26 -6.32
CA PRO A 115 13.20 23.84 -6.61
C PRO A 115 14.38 23.20 -7.35
N GLU A 116 14.98 23.96 -8.27
CA GLU A 116 16.15 23.55 -9.04
C GLU A 116 17.40 23.36 -8.15
N GLU A 117 17.63 24.27 -7.21
CA GLU A 117 18.73 24.15 -6.23
C GLU A 117 18.54 22.94 -5.31
N ILE A 118 17.31 22.68 -4.84
CA ILE A 118 17.00 21.49 -4.03
C ILE A 118 17.29 20.21 -4.82
N ALA A 119 16.91 20.17 -6.10
CA ALA A 119 17.17 19.03 -6.96
C ALA A 119 18.68 18.81 -7.20
N GLN A 120 19.45 19.88 -7.41
CA GLN A 120 20.91 19.81 -7.56
C GLN A 120 21.61 19.35 -6.27
N MET A 121 21.17 19.85 -5.12
CA MET A 121 21.69 19.42 -3.81
C MET A 121 21.34 17.96 -3.52
N LEU A 122 20.13 17.52 -3.88
CA LEU A 122 19.72 16.12 -3.76
C LEU A 122 20.56 15.21 -4.65
N MET A 123 20.77 15.60 -5.89
CA MET A 123 21.64 14.86 -6.81
C MET A 123 23.06 14.73 -6.24
N SER A 124 23.62 15.83 -5.72
CA SER A 124 24.94 15.83 -5.09
C SER A 124 24.99 14.95 -3.84
N ALA A 125 23.96 15.01 -2.99
CA ALA A 125 23.86 14.18 -1.80
C ALA A 125 23.75 12.68 -2.14
N LEU A 126 23.01 12.33 -3.18
CA LEU A 126 22.87 10.96 -3.68
C LEU A 126 24.16 10.45 -4.32
N MET A 127 24.91 11.29 -5.04
CA MET A 127 26.24 10.96 -5.58
C MET A 127 27.24 10.66 -4.48
N ASN A 128 27.24 11.46 -3.41
CA ASN A 128 28.23 11.35 -2.33
C ASN A 128 27.78 10.45 -1.17
N GLY A 129 26.54 9.96 -1.17
CA GLY A 129 25.98 9.15 -0.09
C GLY A 129 25.79 9.93 1.22
N ASP A 130 25.59 11.25 1.16
CA ASP A 130 25.44 12.10 2.35
C ASP A 130 24.05 11.93 2.98
N GLN A 131 23.99 11.01 3.95
CA GLN A 131 22.77 10.67 4.68
C GLN A 131 22.19 11.86 5.47
N ALA A 132 23.05 12.71 6.04
CA ALA A 132 22.59 13.86 6.82
C ALA A 132 21.92 14.89 5.91
N MET A 133 22.52 15.13 4.74
CA MET A 133 21.97 16.02 3.74
C MET A 133 20.68 15.46 3.12
N MET A 134 20.62 14.16 2.81
CA MET A 134 19.40 13.50 2.32
C MET A 134 18.23 13.68 3.30
N ARG A 135 18.46 13.50 4.60
CA ARG A 135 17.43 13.76 5.64
C ARG A 135 16.98 15.22 5.67
N ALA A 136 17.92 16.16 5.58
CA ALA A 136 17.58 17.58 5.56
C ALA A 136 16.75 17.97 4.32
N LEU A 137 17.13 17.45 3.15
CA LEU A 137 16.42 17.66 1.90
C LEU A 137 15.05 16.99 1.89
N ALA A 138 14.90 15.80 2.48
CA ALA A 138 13.60 15.15 2.62
C ALA A 138 12.62 16.04 3.41
N ARG A 139 13.08 16.63 4.53
CA ARG A 139 12.27 17.60 5.31
C ARG A 139 11.85 18.80 4.48
N GLN A 140 12.80 19.39 3.76
CA GLN A 140 12.54 20.58 2.95
C GLN A 140 11.63 20.29 1.75
N ALA A 141 11.81 19.14 1.10
CA ALA A 141 10.98 18.69 0.01
C ALA A 141 9.54 18.46 0.44
N VAL A 142 9.32 17.78 1.58
CA VAL A 142 7.96 17.58 2.12
C VAL A 142 7.30 18.93 2.45
N GLN A 143 8.04 19.84 3.08
CA GLN A 143 7.53 21.18 3.40
C GLN A 143 7.06 21.94 2.17
N ARG A 144 7.84 21.91 1.09
CA ARG A 144 7.60 22.73 -0.10
C ARG A 144 6.62 22.07 -1.08
N PHE A 145 6.72 20.76 -1.27
CA PHE A 145 6.05 20.07 -2.38
C PHE A 145 4.85 19.21 -1.95
N ALA A 146 4.80 18.72 -0.70
CA ALA A 146 3.68 17.89 -0.27
C ALA A 146 2.36 18.67 -0.25
N GLY A 147 2.41 19.97 0.07
CA GLY A 147 1.22 20.82 0.16
C GLY A 147 0.24 20.30 1.23
N MET A 148 0.79 19.99 2.40
CA MET A 148 0.01 19.57 3.56
C MET A 148 -0.77 20.76 4.14
N GLU A 149 -2.09 20.60 4.22
CA GLU A 149 -3.00 21.56 4.84
C GLU A 149 -3.55 20.92 6.13
N PRO A 150 -3.47 21.60 7.29
CA PRO A 150 -3.98 21.08 8.55
C PRO A 150 -5.46 20.66 8.45
N GLY A 151 -5.79 19.48 8.96
CA GLY A 151 -7.17 18.98 9.03
C GLY A 151 -7.78 18.45 7.71
N ARG A 152 -7.08 18.56 6.56
CA ARG A 152 -7.56 18.00 5.30
C ARG A 152 -7.35 16.47 5.28
N PRO A 153 -8.37 15.64 5.03
CA PRO A 153 -8.25 14.18 5.08
C PRO A 153 -7.65 13.64 3.79
N VAL A 154 -6.35 13.83 3.59
CA VAL A 154 -5.61 13.26 2.45
C VAL A 154 -4.66 12.19 2.97
N GLY A 155 -4.65 11.03 2.31
CA GLY A 155 -3.81 9.89 2.67
C GLY A 155 -2.32 10.19 2.53
N GLY A 156 -1.49 9.57 3.38
CA GLY A 156 -0.03 9.76 3.36
C GLY A 156 0.64 9.45 2.02
N THR A 157 0.08 8.49 1.27
CA THR A 157 0.55 8.08 -0.06
C THR A 157 0.45 9.21 -1.10
N TYR A 158 -0.58 10.05 -1.03
CA TYR A 158 -0.74 11.19 -1.96
C TYR A 158 0.35 12.24 -1.74
N TYR A 159 0.65 12.55 -0.47
CA TYR A 159 1.73 13.45 -0.14
C TYR A 159 3.08 12.91 -0.62
N LEU A 160 3.31 11.61 -0.46
CA LEU A 160 4.53 10.97 -0.95
C LEU A 160 4.65 11.11 -2.47
N TYR A 161 3.62 10.69 -3.22
CA TYR A 161 3.58 10.81 -4.67
C TYR A 161 3.86 12.23 -5.16
N ARG A 162 3.16 13.22 -4.59
CA ARG A 162 3.32 14.64 -4.98
C ARG A 162 4.73 15.15 -4.70
N THR A 163 5.31 14.75 -3.57
CA THR A 163 6.67 15.16 -3.18
C THR A 163 7.70 14.57 -4.14
N LEU A 164 7.66 13.25 -4.37
CA LEU A 164 8.61 12.54 -5.24
C LEU A 164 8.52 13.01 -6.70
N ARG A 165 7.30 13.28 -7.19
CA ARG A 165 7.08 13.79 -8.55
C ARG A 165 7.68 15.18 -8.78
N ASN A 166 7.58 16.08 -7.81
CA ASN A 166 8.18 17.42 -7.92
C ASN A 166 9.71 17.40 -7.82
N LEU A 167 10.28 16.37 -7.18
CA LEU A 167 11.73 16.14 -7.16
C LEU A 167 12.26 15.43 -8.41
N ASP A 168 11.37 15.05 -9.34
CA ASP A 168 11.70 14.27 -10.54
C ASP A 168 12.50 12.99 -10.21
N LEU A 169 12.12 12.31 -9.11
CA LEU A 169 12.86 11.15 -8.62
C LEU A 169 12.82 9.97 -9.61
N ASP A 170 11.78 9.89 -10.44
CA ASP A 170 11.61 8.86 -11.49
C ASP A 170 12.78 8.85 -12.48
N ASN A 171 13.34 10.03 -12.79
CA ASN A 171 14.47 10.18 -13.71
C ASN A 171 15.82 10.33 -12.98
N MET A 172 15.83 10.28 -11.65
CA MET A 172 17.03 10.57 -10.85
C MET A 172 18.13 9.51 -11.06
N LEU A 173 17.76 8.23 -11.14
CA LEU A 173 18.73 7.15 -11.37
C LEU A 173 19.49 7.35 -12.68
N GLU A 174 18.78 7.68 -13.77
CA GLU A 174 19.41 7.93 -15.07
C GLU A 174 20.35 9.14 -15.02
N LYS A 175 19.96 10.21 -14.30
CA LYS A 175 20.80 11.39 -14.10
C LYS A 175 22.05 11.09 -13.29
N LEU A 176 21.93 10.31 -12.21
CA LEU A 176 23.07 9.89 -11.38
C LEU A 176 24.04 9.02 -12.18
N MET A 177 23.53 8.01 -12.89
CA MET A 177 24.35 7.15 -13.75
C MET A 177 25.07 7.95 -14.83
N LYS A 178 24.38 8.91 -15.46
CA LYS A 178 25.00 9.79 -16.47
C LYS A 178 26.10 10.67 -15.85
N ALA A 179 25.81 11.32 -14.73
CA ALA A 179 26.79 12.16 -14.05
C ALA A 179 28.00 11.36 -13.56
N ASN A 180 27.79 10.13 -13.08
CA ASN A 180 28.88 9.25 -12.67
C ASN A 180 29.78 8.86 -13.86
N LYS A 181 29.17 8.56 -15.02
CA LYS A 181 29.91 8.31 -16.27
C LYS A 181 30.69 9.55 -16.74
N ASP A 182 30.11 10.73 -16.64
CA ASP A 182 30.75 11.99 -17.05
C ASP A 182 31.92 12.37 -16.11
N LEU A 183 31.91 11.90 -14.86
CA LEU A 183 32.96 12.11 -13.86
C LEU A 183 34.06 11.04 -13.88
N ALA A 184 33.76 9.84 -14.39
CA ALA A 184 34.73 8.76 -14.47
C ALA A 184 35.84 9.10 -15.48
N GLU A 185 37.10 8.97 -15.05
CA GLU A 185 38.27 9.21 -15.92
C GLU A 185 38.43 8.14 -17.01
N GLU A 186 37.95 6.92 -16.73
CA GLU A 186 38.00 5.76 -17.63
C GLU A 186 36.59 5.17 -17.83
N GLU A 187 36.39 4.43 -18.94
CA GLU A 187 35.14 3.71 -19.16
C GLU A 187 34.94 2.63 -18.09
N LEU A 188 33.82 2.75 -17.35
CA LEU A 188 33.41 1.76 -16.35
C LEU A 188 33.26 0.38 -17.00
N THR A 189 33.76 -0.64 -16.33
CA THR A 189 33.50 -2.03 -16.71
C THR A 189 32.02 -2.37 -16.52
N PRO A 190 31.50 -3.42 -17.19
CA PRO A 190 30.10 -3.84 -17.02
C PRO A 190 29.74 -4.24 -15.58
N LEU A 191 30.72 -4.66 -14.78
CA LEU A 191 30.51 -4.97 -13.37
C LEU A 191 30.43 -3.70 -12.52
N GLU A 192 31.34 -2.75 -12.72
CA GLU A 192 31.33 -1.47 -12.00
C GLU A 192 30.06 -0.67 -12.31
N GLU A 193 29.64 -0.61 -13.57
CA GLU A 193 28.39 0.06 -13.95
C GLU A 193 27.18 -0.52 -13.21
N ARG A 194 27.16 -1.85 -13.01
CA ARG A 194 26.09 -2.52 -12.29
C ARG A 194 26.16 -2.26 -10.78
N LEU A 195 27.35 -2.25 -10.19
CA LEU A 195 27.53 -1.94 -8.77
C LEU A 195 27.09 -0.51 -8.44
N GLU A 196 27.52 0.46 -9.26
CA GLU A 196 27.13 1.88 -9.13
C GLU A 196 25.61 2.06 -9.24
N ARG A 197 25.00 1.36 -10.21
CA ARG A 197 23.54 1.36 -10.36
C ARG A 197 22.84 0.84 -9.10
N ASP A 198 23.24 -0.33 -8.60
CA ASP A 198 22.63 -0.96 -7.43
C ASP A 198 22.79 -0.07 -6.18
N GLU A 199 23.94 0.62 -6.06
CA GLU A 199 24.20 1.57 -4.98
C GLU A 199 23.31 2.81 -5.08
N PHE A 200 23.17 3.43 -6.26
CA PHE A 200 22.27 4.56 -6.43
C PHE A 200 20.80 4.18 -6.23
N GLU A 201 20.36 3.01 -6.69
CA GLU A 201 19.02 2.48 -6.41
C GLU A 201 18.78 2.36 -4.90
N THR A 202 19.75 1.85 -4.16
CA THR A 202 19.70 1.74 -2.70
C THR A 202 19.60 3.11 -2.02
N ARG A 203 20.43 4.08 -2.41
CA ARG A 203 20.43 5.44 -1.85
C ARG A 203 19.12 6.19 -2.17
N ILE A 204 18.59 6.02 -3.37
CA ILE A 204 17.27 6.56 -3.75
C ILE A 204 16.16 5.97 -2.88
N GLU A 205 16.21 4.66 -2.62
CA GLU A 205 15.20 4.01 -1.78
C GLU A 205 15.28 4.48 -0.32
N GLN A 206 16.49 4.66 0.22
CA GLN A 206 16.70 5.27 1.54
C GLN A 206 16.12 6.70 1.60
N PHE A 207 16.34 7.51 0.56
CA PHE A 207 15.77 8.85 0.50
C PHE A 207 14.22 8.83 0.48
N LYS A 208 13.60 7.90 -0.27
CA LYS A 208 12.13 7.74 -0.24
C LYS A 208 11.63 7.40 1.15
N GLN A 209 12.32 6.52 1.88
CA GLN A 209 11.97 6.16 3.25
C GLN A 209 12.05 7.37 4.20
N GLU A 210 13.04 8.24 4.03
CA GLU A 210 13.15 9.47 4.81
C GLU A 210 12.01 10.46 4.50
N VAL A 211 11.61 10.58 3.23
CA VAL A 211 10.43 11.37 2.83
C VAL A 211 9.15 10.80 3.45
N GLU A 212 8.97 9.47 3.41
CA GLU A 212 7.80 8.82 4.02
C GLU A 212 7.77 9.00 5.54
N ALA A 213 8.92 8.84 6.20
CA ALA A 213 9.05 9.03 7.64
C ALA A 213 8.71 10.48 8.04
N GLU A 214 9.17 11.46 7.27
CA GLU A 214 8.84 12.86 7.52
C GLU A 214 7.35 13.16 7.30
N ILE A 215 6.75 12.62 6.23
CA ILE A 215 5.30 12.74 6.00
C ILE A 215 4.54 12.15 7.18
N ARG A 216 4.94 10.96 7.64
CA ARG A 216 4.33 10.30 8.79
C ARG A 216 4.43 11.16 10.05
N ARG A 217 5.60 11.72 10.36
CA ARG A 217 5.79 12.63 11.51
C ARG A 217 4.83 13.81 11.45
N ARG A 218 4.68 14.46 10.30
CA ARG A 218 3.79 15.61 10.13
C ARG A 218 2.31 15.25 10.26
N LEU A 219 1.89 14.11 9.69
CA LEU A 219 0.50 13.67 9.81
C LEU A 219 0.15 13.23 11.24
N VAL A 220 1.11 12.66 11.97
CA VAL A 220 0.96 12.35 13.40
C VAL A 220 0.87 13.64 14.21
N ALA A 221 1.69 14.64 13.90
CA ALA A 221 1.60 15.95 14.56
C ALA A 221 0.26 16.68 14.30
N ASP A 222 -0.31 16.54 13.10
CA ASP A 222 -1.61 17.15 12.74
C ASP A 222 -2.82 16.38 13.31
N ARG A 223 -2.82 15.05 13.22
CA ARG A 223 -4.02 14.21 13.47
C ARG A 223 -3.93 13.29 14.69
N GLY A 224 -2.77 13.23 15.33
CA GLY A 224 -2.48 12.30 16.43
C GLY A 224 -2.07 10.90 15.96
N ALA A 225 -1.33 10.19 16.81
CA ALA A 225 -0.79 8.86 16.51
C ALA A 225 -1.89 7.80 16.29
N GLU A 226 -2.98 7.86 17.05
CA GLU A 226 -4.08 6.88 16.96
C GLU A 226 -4.86 6.97 15.65
N ALA A 227 -5.10 8.17 15.13
CA ALA A 227 -5.79 8.37 13.86
C ALA A 227 -4.92 7.88 12.68
N MET A 228 -3.61 8.11 12.74
CA MET A 228 -2.66 7.60 11.75
C MET A 228 -2.51 6.09 11.78
N ALA A 229 -2.50 5.46 12.96
CA ALA A 229 -2.46 4.00 13.08
C ALA A 229 -3.66 3.31 12.41
N LYS A 230 -4.85 3.95 12.41
CA LYS A 230 -6.02 3.46 11.67
C LYS A 230 -5.88 3.60 10.15
N THR A 231 -5.14 4.62 9.68
CA THR A 231 -4.99 4.96 8.25
C THR A 231 -3.81 4.25 7.58
N LEU A 232 -2.82 3.79 8.36
CA LEU A 232 -1.62 3.06 7.89
C LEU A 232 -1.91 1.61 7.46
N ARG A 233 -3.14 1.13 7.64
CA ARG A 233 -3.56 -0.18 7.15
C ARG A 233 -3.70 -0.07 5.64
N LYS A 234 -2.89 -0.81 4.89
CA LYS A 234 -3.09 -0.96 3.44
C LYS A 234 -4.54 -1.40 3.22
N PRO A 235 -5.40 -0.55 2.60
CA PRO A 235 -6.77 -0.94 2.33
C PRO A 235 -6.73 -2.17 1.42
N LEU A 236 -7.73 -3.05 1.57
CA LEU A 236 -7.86 -4.16 0.64
C LEU A 236 -7.96 -3.63 -0.79
N PRO A 237 -7.51 -4.41 -1.79
CA PRO A 237 -7.58 -3.99 -3.19
C PRO A 237 -8.99 -3.57 -3.63
N GLU A 238 -10.04 -4.09 -2.99
CA GLU A 238 -11.45 -3.76 -3.25
C GLU A 238 -11.97 -2.50 -2.53
N ASP A 239 -11.26 -2.04 -1.50
CA ASP A 239 -11.59 -0.85 -0.70
C ASP A 239 -10.76 0.38 -1.09
N VAL A 240 -9.89 0.26 -2.11
CA VAL A 240 -9.14 1.40 -2.64
C VAL A 240 -10.10 2.34 -3.35
N ASP A 241 -10.14 3.60 -2.92
CA ASP A 241 -10.89 4.66 -3.60
C ASP A 241 -10.32 4.87 -5.02
N PHE A 242 -11.15 4.60 -6.03
CA PHE A 242 -10.84 4.75 -7.45
C PHE A 242 -10.27 6.13 -7.80
N MET A 243 -10.69 7.18 -7.10
CA MET A 243 -10.28 8.55 -7.39
C MET A 243 -8.83 8.83 -6.96
N HIS A 244 -8.28 8.03 -6.04
CA HIS A 244 -6.97 8.25 -5.42
C HIS A 244 -6.03 7.03 -5.53
N ALA A 245 -6.45 5.97 -6.21
CA ALA A 245 -5.68 4.75 -6.40
C ALA A 245 -4.40 4.98 -7.21
N SER A 246 -3.28 4.50 -6.69
CA SER A 246 -2.01 4.44 -7.43
C SER A 246 -2.10 3.48 -8.63
N ARG A 247 -1.12 3.57 -9.55
CA ARG A 247 -1.08 2.73 -10.74
C ARG A 247 -1.03 1.23 -10.40
N ASP A 248 -0.33 0.88 -9.34
CA ASP A 248 -0.21 -0.51 -8.87
C ASP A 248 -1.46 -0.97 -8.13
N GLU A 249 -2.10 -0.10 -7.33
CA GLU A 249 -3.38 -0.39 -6.69
C GLU A 249 -4.50 -0.60 -7.73
N MET A 250 -4.55 0.24 -8.78
CA MET A 250 -5.48 0.05 -9.90
C MET A 250 -5.25 -1.26 -10.65
N GLN A 251 -4.00 -1.72 -10.79
CA GLN A 251 -3.71 -3.03 -11.37
C GLN A 251 -4.19 -4.16 -10.46
N ASN A 252 -3.96 -4.05 -9.15
CA ASN A 252 -4.42 -5.03 -8.17
C ASN A 252 -5.95 -5.12 -8.12
N LEU A 253 -6.63 -3.96 -8.15
CA LEU A 253 -8.09 -3.87 -8.25
C LEU A 253 -8.61 -4.53 -9.54
N LYS A 254 -7.99 -4.25 -10.70
CA LYS A 254 -8.34 -4.91 -11.97
C LYS A 254 -8.18 -6.43 -11.90
N LYS A 255 -7.12 -6.93 -11.27
CA LYS A 255 -6.90 -8.38 -11.05
C LYS A 255 -7.99 -8.96 -10.16
N ALA A 256 -8.35 -8.27 -9.07
CA ALA A 256 -9.40 -8.70 -8.15
C ALA A 256 -10.81 -8.71 -8.82
N LEU A 257 -11.10 -7.78 -9.73
CA LEU A 257 -12.37 -7.69 -10.45
C LEU A 257 -12.53 -8.70 -11.59
N GLN A 258 -11.44 -9.24 -12.14
CA GLN A 258 -11.47 -10.10 -13.32
C GLN A 258 -12.37 -11.36 -13.16
N PRO A 259 -12.37 -12.08 -12.03
CA PRO A 259 -13.25 -13.23 -11.81
C PRO A 259 -14.73 -12.82 -11.74
N LEU A 260 -15.04 -11.67 -11.13
CA LEU A 260 -16.41 -11.16 -10.98
C LEU A 260 -17.00 -10.74 -12.33
N THR A 261 -16.23 -10.01 -13.13
CA THR A 261 -16.66 -9.60 -14.48
C THR A 261 -16.91 -10.82 -15.38
N ARG A 262 -16.09 -11.88 -15.28
CA ARG A 262 -16.31 -13.14 -16.01
C ARG A 262 -17.59 -13.87 -15.56
N LYS A 263 -17.86 -13.95 -14.24
CA LYS A 263 -19.11 -14.52 -13.71
C LYS A 263 -20.34 -13.73 -14.16
N LEU A 264 -20.26 -12.39 -14.15
CA LEU A 264 -21.33 -11.51 -14.59
C LEU A 264 -21.59 -11.63 -16.09
N ALA A 265 -20.54 -11.65 -16.91
CA ALA A 265 -20.61 -11.88 -18.35
C ALA A 265 -21.25 -13.24 -18.68
N ALA A 266 -20.85 -14.32 -17.99
CA ALA A 266 -21.45 -15.64 -18.16
C ALA A 266 -22.94 -15.66 -17.79
N ARG A 267 -23.33 -15.00 -16.68
CA ARG A 267 -24.72 -14.88 -16.25
C ARG A 267 -25.57 -14.08 -17.24
N LEU A 268 -25.06 -12.95 -17.73
CA LEU A 268 -25.69 -12.14 -18.77
C LEU A 268 -25.82 -12.89 -20.09
N ALA A 269 -24.77 -13.61 -20.52
CA ALA A 269 -24.81 -14.44 -21.72
C ALA A 269 -25.85 -15.56 -21.61
N ARG A 270 -25.94 -16.24 -20.45
CA ARG A 270 -26.97 -17.25 -20.17
C ARG A 270 -28.37 -16.65 -20.24
N LYS A 271 -28.61 -15.50 -19.59
CA LYS A 271 -29.90 -14.77 -19.65
C LYS A 271 -30.27 -14.37 -21.09
N ARG A 272 -29.31 -13.85 -21.87
CA ARG A 272 -29.50 -13.48 -23.29
C ARG A 272 -29.83 -14.69 -24.16
N ARG A 273 -29.16 -15.84 -23.96
CA ARG A 273 -29.47 -17.08 -24.70
C ARG A 273 -30.85 -17.63 -24.35
N HIS A 274 -31.25 -17.56 -23.07
CA HIS A 274 -32.58 -17.99 -22.65
C HIS A 274 -33.69 -17.12 -23.23
N GLY A 275 -33.48 -15.80 -23.32
CA GLY A 275 -34.43 -14.87 -23.96
C GLY A 275 -34.50 -14.96 -25.49
N ARG A 276 -33.61 -15.74 -26.12
CA ARG A 276 -33.58 -16.01 -27.57
C ARG A 276 -33.99 -17.45 -27.93
N ARG A 277 -34.50 -18.22 -26.96
CA ARG A 277 -34.95 -19.60 -27.16
C ARG A 277 -36.41 -19.74 -26.75
N GLY A 278 -37.19 -20.39 -27.59
CA GLY A 278 -38.63 -20.58 -27.40
C GLY A 278 -39.42 -20.22 -28.66
N PRO A 279 -40.74 -20.40 -28.66
CA PRO A 279 -41.59 -19.94 -29.75
C PRO A 279 -41.57 -18.41 -29.84
N LEU A 280 -41.57 -17.89 -31.07
CA LEU A 280 -41.61 -16.45 -31.33
C LEU A 280 -42.91 -15.85 -30.77
N ASP A 281 -42.80 -14.71 -30.09
CA ASP A 281 -43.95 -13.88 -29.77
C ASP A 281 -44.22 -12.95 -30.95
N PHE A 282 -45.06 -13.41 -31.88
CA PHE A 282 -45.41 -12.67 -33.08
C PHE A 282 -45.94 -11.26 -32.78
N ARG A 283 -46.83 -11.13 -31.79
CA ARG A 283 -47.45 -9.84 -31.46
C ARG A 283 -46.41 -8.86 -30.95
N ASN A 284 -45.52 -9.31 -30.07
CA ASN A 284 -44.51 -8.44 -29.49
C ASN A 284 -43.39 -8.10 -30.49
N THR A 285 -43.04 -9.05 -31.37
CA THR A 285 -42.07 -8.88 -32.45
C THR A 285 -42.55 -7.85 -33.47
N VAL A 286 -43.79 -7.98 -33.95
CA VAL A 286 -44.40 -7.01 -34.89
C VAL A 286 -44.47 -5.64 -34.23
N ARG A 287 -44.94 -5.56 -32.97
CA ARG A 287 -45.05 -4.29 -32.26
C ARG A 287 -43.71 -3.55 -32.11
N HIS A 288 -42.63 -4.26 -31.80
CA HIS A 288 -41.29 -3.67 -31.69
C HIS A 288 -40.69 -3.31 -33.06
N SER A 289 -41.08 -3.99 -34.13
CA SER A 289 -40.57 -3.74 -35.49
C SER A 289 -41.39 -2.70 -36.26
N LEU A 290 -42.52 -2.23 -35.71
CA LEU A 290 -43.39 -1.23 -36.32
C LEU A 290 -42.68 0.11 -36.56
N SER A 291 -41.75 0.51 -35.68
CA SER A 291 -40.97 1.74 -35.85
C SER A 291 -40.13 1.73 -37.13
N TYR A 292 -39.78 0.55 -37.63
CA TYR A 292 -39.02 0.35 -38.87
C TYR A 292 -39.90 -0.07 -40.05
N GLY A 293 -41.23 0.09 -39.95
CA GLY A 293 -42.17 -0.35 -40.99
C GLY A 293 -42.21 -1.87 -41.19
N GLY A 294 -41.71 -2.65 -40.21
CA GLY A 294 -41.70 -4.12 -40.25
C GLY A 294 -40.40 -4.75 -40.77
N VAL A 295 -39.45 -3.98 -41.30
CA VAL A 295 -38.14 -4.50 -41.76
C VAL A 295 -37.01 -3.51 -41.42
N PRO A 296 -35.92 -3.96 -40.74
CA PRO A 296 -35.64 -5.31 -40.27
C PRO A 296 -36.47 -5.70 -39.03
N ALA A 297 -36.86 -6.98 -38.94
CA ALA A 297 -37.60 -7.49 -37.79
C ALA A 297 -36.69 -7.75 -36.58
N ASP A 298 -37.08 -7.28 -35.40
CA ASP A 298 -36.40 -7.55 -34.12
C ASP A 298 -37.15 -8.68 -33.36
N PRO A 299 -36.73 -9.96 -33.51
CA PRO A 299 -37.47 -11.10 -32.99
C PRO A 299 -37.49 -11.12 -31.45
N LYS A 300 -38.69 -11.15 -30.88
CA LYS A 300 -38.95 -11.34 -29.44
C LYS A 300 -39.53 -12.73 -29.21
N PHE A 301 -39.00 -13.46 -28.24
CA PHE A 301 -39.40 -14.84 -27.93
C PHE A 301 -40.21 -14.88 -26.62
N LYS A 302 -41.16 -15.82 -26.52
CA LYS A 302 -41.92 -16.02 -25.28
C LYS A 302 -41.01 -16.54 -24.18
N TYR A 303 -41.17 -16.02 -22.95
CA TYR A 303 -40.44 -16.54 -21.79
C TYR A 303 -40.84 -18.01 -21.53
N PRO A 304 -39.88 -18.90 -21.24
CA PRO A 304 -40.21 -20.24 -20.78
C PRO A 304 -41.00 -20.12 -19.48
N ARG A 305 -42.15 -20.81 -19.41
CA ARG A 305 -42.92 -20.91 -18.17
C ARG A 305 -42.08 -21.71 -17.16
N PRO A 306 -41.94 -21.25 -15.90
CA PRO A 306 -41.33 -22.07 -14.87
C PRO A 306 -42.16 -23.35 -14.71
N ALA A 307 -41.49 -24.49 -14.63
CA ALA A 307 -42.08 -25.76 -14.23
C ALA A 307 -42.16 -25.82 -12.70
#